data_AF-F6UXA4-F1
#
_entry.id   AF-F6UXA4-F1
#
_cell.length_a   1.000
_cell.length_b   1.000
_cell.length_c   1.000
_cell.angle_alpha   90.00
_cell.angle_beta   90.00
_cell.angle_gamma   90.00
#
_symmetry.space_group_name_H-M   'P 1'
#
loop_
_entity.id
_entity.type
_entity.pdbx_description
1 polymer ?
#
loop_
_entity_poly.entity_id
_entity_poly.type
_entity_poly.pdbx_seq_one_letter_code
_entity_poly.pdbx_strand_id
1 'polypeptide(L)'
;MTLFEEFERIPESLSRKAENCEVYASNVYGPTGAGVDIVLNNIMLPEARIGDWWFFDNMGAYSSLVSIGFNGYMVLKTGFYIAQDIWNDIADKLDPKSPLFGQYQQLETIGTGKTLDFV
;
A
#
# COMPACT_ATOMS: atom_id res chain seq x y z
N MET A 1 24.97 6.14 -6.64
CA MET A 1 24.59 4.77 -7.04
C MET A 1 23.26 4.49 -6.40
N THR A 2 22.16 4.78 -7.08
CA THR A 2 20.81 4.36 -6.67
C THR A 2 20.51 3.06 -7.42
N LEU A 3 20.34 1.97 -6.66
CA LEU A 3 20.14 0.61 -7.18
C LEU A 3 18.67 0.31 -7.55
N PHE A 4 17.80 1.31 -7.47
CA PHE A 4 16.37 1.18 -7.72
C PHE A 4 15.94 2.21 -8.75
N GLU A 5 15.02 1.81 -9.62
CA GLU A 5 14.44 2.67 -10.64
C GLU A 5 13.85 3.93 -10.01
N GLU A 6 14.14 5.07 -10.64
CA GLU A 6 13.55 6.36 -10.30
C GLU A 6 12.13 6.38 -10.86
N PHE A 7 11.18 5.83 -10.10
CA PHE A 7 9.76 5.90 -10.42
C PHE A 7 9.16 7.15 -9.77
N GLU A 8 8.75 8.11 -10.59
CA GLU A 8 7.89 9.20 -10.15
C GLU A 8 6.51 8.63 -9.78
N ARG A 9 6.19 8.65 -8.49
CA ARG A 9 4.88 8.23 -7.99
C ARG A 9 4.03 9.47 -7.73
N ILE A 10 2.85 9.51 -8.31
CA ILE A 10 1.88 10.57 -8.04
C ILE A 10 0.90 10.01 -7.00
N PRO A 11 0.94 10.47 -5.74
CA PRO A 11 0.05 9.96 -4.73
C PRO A 11 -1.37 10.46 -5.00
N GLU A 12 -2.34 9.58 -4.86
CA GLU A 12 -3.75 9.92 -4.95
C GLU A 12 -4.31 10.22 -3.57
N SER A 13 -5.02 11.33 -3.42
CA SER A 13 -5.72 11.61 -2.17
C SER A 13 -6.98 10.75 -2.10
N LEU A 14 -7.11 9.97 -1.02
CA LEU A 14 -8.34 9.21 -0.77
C LEU A 14 -9.47 10.08 -0.21
N SER A 15 -9.18 11.33 0.13
CA SER A 15 -10.21 12.30 0.48
C SER A 15 -10.94 12.71 -0.80
N ARG A 16 -12.23 12.34 -0.91
CA ARG A 16 -13.14 12.69 -2.01
C ARG A 16 -13.25 14.21 -2.29
N LYS A 17 -12.69 15.05 -1.42
CA LYS A 17 -12.61 16.50 -1.60
C LYS A 17 -11.51 16.94 -2.56
N ALA A 18 -10.57 16.07 -2.94
CA ALA A 18 -9.41 16.45 -3.77
C ALA A 18 -9.75 16.72 -5.25
N GLU A 19 -10.89 16.22 -5.75
CA GLU A 19 -11.33 16.50 -7.12
C GLU A 19 -11.69 17.99 -7.26
N ASN A 20 -10.88 18.74 -8.04
CA ASN A 20 -10.97 20.19 -8.28
C ASN A 20 -10.48 21.12 -7.15
N CYS A 21 -9.59 20.66 -6.27
CA CYS A 21 -8.94 21.53 -5.29
C CYS A 21 -7.74 22.29 -5.88
N GLU A 22 -7.45 23.46 -5.28
CA GLU A 22 -6.17 24.13 -5.49
C GLU A 22 -5.01 23.22 -5.05
N VAL A 23 -3.91 23.27 -5.81
CA VAL A 23 -2.71 22.49 -5.57
C VAL A 23 -1.54 23.40 -5.24
N TYR A 24 -0.63 22.92 -4.38
CA TYR A 24 0.51 23.65 -3.88
C TYR A 24 1.80 22.85 -4.07
N ALA A 25 2.90 23.55 -4.35
CA ALA A 25 4.23 22.95 -4.39
C ALA A 25 4.59 22.40 -3.00
N SER A 26 4.83 21.10 -2.94
CA SER A 26 4.89 20.34 -1.69
C SER A 26 6.05 19.33 -1.69
N ASN A 27 6.56 19.06 -0.49
CA ASN A 27 7.50 17.99 -0.20
C ASN A 27 6.85 16.99 0.77
N VAL A 28 6.99 15.70 0.49
CA VAL A 28 6.51 14.63 1.36
C VAL A 28 7.70 13.95 2.00
N TYR A 29 7.75 13.99 3.34
CA TYR A 29 8.81 13.41 4.14
C TYR A 29 8.37 12.07 4.73
N GLY A 30 9.33 11.15 4.85
CA GLY A 30 9.17 9.92 5.59
C GLY A 30 9.18 10.17 7.10
N PRO A 31 8.90 9.13 7.90
CA PRO A 31 8.68 9.29 9.33
C PRO A 31 9.97 9.46 10.14
N THR A 32 11.16 9.27 9.55
CA THR A 32 12.41 9.25 10.33
C THR A 32 12.82 10.61 10.89
N GLY A 33 12.25 11.70 10.36
CA GLY A 33 12.61 13.07 10.72
C GLY A 33 13.97 13.53 10.18
N ALA A 34 14.66 12.68 9.40
CA ALA A 34 15.88 13.07 8.71
C ALA A 34 15.55 13.95 7.51
N GLY A 35 16.29 15.05 7.29
CA GLY A 35 16.06 15.93 6.13
C GLY A 35 16.29 15.25 4.76
N VAL A 36 16.97 14.09 4.75
CA VAL A 36 17.18 13.25 3.57
C VAL A 36 16.08 12.23 3.34
N ASP A 37 15.19 12.02 4.31
CA ASP A 37 14.07 11.09 4.23
C ASP A 37 12.90 11.75 3.48
N ILE A 38 13.12 12.01 2.20
CA ILE A 38 12.17 12.64 1.29
C ILE A 38 11.58 11.55 0.39
N VAL A 39 10.26 11.36 0.47
CA VAL A 39 9.52 10.41 -0.36
C VAL A 39 9.18 11.05 -1.71
N LEU A 40 8.73 12.31 -1.70
CA LEU A 40 8.41 13.09 -2.90
C LEU A 40 8.94 14.50 -2.72
N ASN A 41 9.63 15.02 -3.74
CA ASN A 41 10.25 16.33 -3.70
C ASN A 41 9.65 17.22 -4.79
N ASN A 42 9.21 18.42 -4.42
CA ASN A 42 8.71 19.45 -5.32
C ASN A 42 7.57 18.98 -6.25
N ILE A 43 6.51 18.44 -5.66
CA ILE A 43 5.33 17.96 -6.39
C ILE A 43 4.10 18.82 -6.09
N MET A 44 3.14 18.85 -7.02
CA MET A 44 1.89 19.59 -6.82
C MET A 44 0.86 18.70 -6.13
N LEU A 45 0.46 19.07 -4.92
CA LEU A 45 -0.54 18.33 -4.14
C LEU A 45 -1.64 19.26 -3.62
N PRO A 46 -2.89 18.79 -3.50
CA PRO A 46 -3.92 19.50 -2.76
C PRO A 46 -3.56 19.63 -1.28
N GLU A 47 -4.16 20.61 -0.60
CA GLU A 47 -4.02 20.77 0.85
C GLU A 47 -4.47 19.48 1.59
N ALA A 48 -3.61 18.97 2.46
CA ALA A 48 -3.90 17.84 3.33
C ALA A 48 -3.81 18.23 4.81
N ARG A 49 -4.58 17.54 5.64
CA ARG A 49 -4.61 17.71 7.09
C ARG A 49 -4.05 16.47 7.79
N ILE A 50 -3.65 16.66 9.04
CA ILE A 50 -3.25 15.53 9.90
C ILE A 50 -4.40 14.53 9.97
N GLY A 51 -4.11 13.28 9.64
CA GLY A 51 -5.09 12.18 9.59
C GLY A 51 -5.64 11.87 8.21
N ASP A 52 -5.35 12.69 7.19
CA ASP A 52 -5.67 12.37 5.81
C ASP A 52 -4.76 11.26 5.28
N TRP A 53 -5.30 10.49 4.33
CA TRP A 53 -4.62 9.36 3.71
C TRP A 53 -4.26 9.64 2.26
N TRP A 54 -3.04 9.24 1.91
CA TRP A 54 -2.53 9.22 0.55
C TRP A 54 -2.34 7.79 0.10
N PHE A 55 -2.74 7.52 -1.13
CA PHE A 55 -2.61 6.22 -1.77
C PHE A 55 -1.47 6.27 -2.79
N PHE A 56 -0.62 5.24 -2.76
CA PHE A 56 0.46 5.04 -3.72
C PHE A 56 0.21 3.73 -4.44
N ASP A 57 -0.04 3.80 -5.74
CA ASP A 57 -0.19 2.62 -6.57
C ASP A 57 1.20 2.02 -6.94
N ASN A 58 1.18 0.85 -7.57
CA ASN A 58 2.39 0.20 -8.09
C ASN A 58 3.52 -0.06 -7.06
N MET A 59 3.17 -0.28 -5.78
CA MET A 59 4.11 -0.54 -4.67
C MET A 59 4.51 -2.02 -4.50
N GLY A 60 4.27 -2.87 -5.50
CA GLY A 60 4.50 -4.33 -5.40
C GLY A 60 5.96 -4.75 -5.57
N ALA A 61 6.73 -4.06 -6.40
CA ALA A 61 8.13 -4.39 -6.66
C ALA A 61 9.07 -3.64 -5.72
N TYR A 62 10.05 -4.36 -5.14
CA TYR A 62 11.17 -3.84 -4.35
C TYR A 62 10.85 -2.91 -3.15
N SER A 63 9.58 -2.71 -2.81
CA SER A 63 9.18 -1.76 -1.75
C SER A 63 9.27 -2.37 -0.35
N SER A 64 8.72 -3.57 -0.16
CA SER A 64 8.76 -4.26 1.14
C SER A 64 10.13 -4.88 1.46
N LEU A 65 10.87 -5.31 0.43
CA LEU A 65 12.17 -6.00 0.59
C LEU A 65 13.25 -5.14 1.25
N VAL A 66 13.16 -3.82 1.10
CA VAL A 66 14.12 -2.86 1.63
C VAL A 66 13.63 -2.14 2.88
N SER A 67 12.39 -2.44 3.32
CA SER A 67 11.80 -1.81 4.51
C SER A 67 12.45 -2.35 5.77
N ILE A 68 13.27 -1.51 6.42
CA ILE A 68 13.85 -1.80 7.73
C ILE A 68 13.09 -1.05 8.82
N GLY A 69 12.88 -1.69 9.97
CA GLY A 69 12.21 -1.08 11.13
C GLY A 69 13.08 -0.05 11.85
N PHE A 70 13.52 0.99 11.14
CA PHE A 70 14.33 2.07 11.68
C PHE A 70 13.48 2.96 12.61
N ASN A 71 14.07 3.48 13.69
CA ASN A 71 13.39 4.31 14.70
C ASN A 71 12.11 3.70 15.30
N GLY A 72 11.97 2.37 15.29
CA GLY A 72 10.78 1.69 15.82
C GLY A 72 9.54 1.80 14.94
N TYR A 73 9.67 2.31 13.71
CA TYR A 73 8.59 2.26 12.73
C TYR A 73 8.35 0.81 12.28
N MET A 74 7.10 0.38 12.31
CA MET A 74 6.73 -0.97 11.88
C MET A 74 6.96 -1.13 10.37
N VAL A 75 7.44 -2.30 9.99
CA VAL A 75 7.46 -2.74 8.59
C VAL A 75 6.02 -2.81 8.08
N LEU A 76 5.82 -2.48 6.80
CA LEU A 76 4.52 -2.46 6.13
C LEU A 76 3.70 -3.72 6.43
N LYS A 77 2.50 -3.54 7.02
CA LYS A 77 1.50 -4.61 7.10
C LYS A 77 0.91 -4.80 5.71
N THR A 78 1.04 -6.01 5.17
CA THR A 78 0.53 -6.36 3.84
C THR A 78 -0.71 -7.23 4.00
N GLY A 79 -1.82 -6.81 3.40
CA GLY A 79 -3.00 -7.65 3.21
C GLY A 79 -3.05 -8.14 1.77
N PHE A 80 -3.46 -9.38 1.58
CA PHE A 80 -3.67 -9.97 0.25
C PHE A 80 -5.18 -10.04 -0.02
N TYR A 81 -5.54 -9.85 -1.28
CA TYR A 81 -6.91 -9.98 -1.75
C TYR A 81 -6.90 -10.62 -3.13
N ILE A 82 -7.94 -11.39 -3.42
CA ILE A 82 -8.16 -12.00 -4.72
C ILE A 82 -9.65 -11.92 -5.05
N ALA A 83 -9.97 -11.67 -6.32
CA ALA A 83 -11.35 -11.70 -6.75
C ALA A 83 -11.87 -13.16 -6.74
N GLN A 84 -13.14 -13.35 -6.35
CA GLN A 84 -13.71 -14.68 -6.14
C GLN A 84 -13.70 -15.55 -7.40
N ASP A 85 -13.93 -14.95 -8.57
CA ASP A 85 -13.85 -15.61 -9.87
C ASP A 85 -12.43 -16.10 -10.17
N ILE A 86 -11.42 -15.25 -9.95
CA ILE A 86 -10.01 -15.63 -10.08
C ILE A 86 -9.64 -16.74 -9.09
N TRP A 87 -10.12 -16.67 -7.84
CA TRP A 87 -9.90 -17.73 -6.86
C TRP A 87 -10.45 -19.06 -7.35
N ASN A 88 -11.70 -19.08 -7.83
CA ASN A 88 -12.31 -20.30 -8.37
C ASN A 88 -11.51 -20.87 -9.55
N ASP A 89 -10.91 -20.02 -10.39
CA ASP A 89 -10.10 -20.43 -11.54
C ASP A 89 -8.73 -21.04 -11.16
N ILE A 90 -8.22 -20.72 -9.98
CA ILE A 90 -6.89 -21.18 -9.54
C ILE A 90 -6.93 -22.21 -8.41
N ALA A 91 -7.99 -22.26 -7.62
CA ALA A 91 -8.10 -23.09 -6.42
C ALA A 91 -7.81 -24.58 -6.69
N ASP A 92 -8.41 -25.13 -7.75
CA ASP A 92 -8.23 -26.53 -8.15
C ASP A 92 -6.81 -26.85 -8.67
N LYS A 93 -6.04 -25.81 -9.03
CA LYS A 93 -4.64 -25.94 -9.49
C LYS A 93 -3.64 -25.85 -8.34
N LEU A 94 -4.07 -25.44 -7.16
CA LEU A 94 -3.20 -25.33 -5.98
C LEU A 94 -2.89 -26.74 -5.46
N ASP A 95 -1.65 -26.94 -4.99
CA ASP A 95 -1.30 -28.18 -4.30
C ASP A 95 -2.04 -28.23 -2.94
N PRO A 96 -3.00 -29.16 -2.75
CA PRO A 96 -3.77 -29.26 -1.51
C PRO A 96 -2.91 -29.68 -0.30
N LYS A 97 -1.66 -30.11 -0.52
CA LYS A 97 -0.71 -30.46 0.55
C LYS A 97 0.28 -29.34 0.84
N SER A 98 0.24 -28.23 0.11
CA SER A 98 1.17 -27.13 0.32
C SER A 98 0.88 -26.46 1.67
N PRO A 99 1.89 -26.34 2.55
CA PRO A 99 1.73 -25.69 3.85
C PRO A 99 1.44 -24.19 3.72
N LEU A 100 1.62 -23.61 2.53
CA LEU A 100 1.36 -22.21 2.26
C LEU A 100 -0.13 -21.87 2.33
N PHE A 101 -1.04 -22.81 2.00
CA PHE A 101 -2.47 -22.52 1.90
C PHE A 101 -3.26 -22.72 3.19
N GLY A 102 -2.74 -23.49 4.15
CA GLY A 102 -3.45 -23.76 5.41
C GLY A 102 -3.74 -22.50 6.23
N GLN A 103 -2.97 -21.43 6.04
CA GLN A 103 -3.16 -20.14 6.70
C GLN A 103 -4.10 -19.17 5.95
N TYR A 104 -4.33 -19.41 4.66
CA TYR A 104 -5.11 -18.52 3.77
C TYR A 104 -6.56 -19.01 3.53
N GLN A 105 -6.96 -20.13 4.14
CA GLN A 105 -8.34 -20.64 4.08
C GLN A 105 -9.26 -20.00 5.14
N GLN A 106 -8.78 -19.02 5.90
CA GLN A 106 -9.53 -18.41 6.99
C GLN A 106 -10.30 -17.19 6.50
N LEU A 107 -11.60 -17.37 6.24
CA LEU A 107 -12.51 -16.27 5.94
C LEU A 107 -12.65 -15.34 7.16
N GLU A 108 -12.04 -14.16 7.13
CA GLU A 108 -12.30 -13.12 8.13
C GLU A 108 -13.57 -12.35 7.78
N THR A 109 -14.60 -12.49 8.61
CA THR A 109 -15.83 -11.69 8.47
C THR A 109 -15.60 -10.29 9.05
N ILE A 110 -15.45 -9.28 8.21
CA ILE A 110 -15.46 -7.89 8.66
C ILE A 110 -16.89 -7.53 9.10
N GLY A 111 -17.04 -6.99 10.31
CA GLY A 111 -18.30 -6.73 11.03
C GLY A 111 -19.32 -5.79 10.37
N THR A 112 -19.20 -5.50 9.07
CA THR A 112 -20.15 -4.72 8.27
C THR A 112 -21.11 -5.58 7.44
N GLY A 113 -21.05 -6.92 7.56
CA GLY A 113 -21.92 -7.83 6.80
C GLY A 113 -21.57 -7.91 5.31
N LYS A 114 -20.44 -7.33 4.89
CA LYS A 114 -19.82 -7.56 3.59
C LYS A 114 -18.72 -8.57 3.77
N THR A 115 -18.87 -9.74 3.15
CA THR A 115 -17.79 -10.71 3.01
C THR A 115 -16.76 -10.12 2.05
N LEU A 116 -15.57 -9.84 2.56
CA LEU A 116 -14.39 -9.71 1.73
C LEU A 116 -13.69 -11.05 1.88
N ASP A 117 -13.60 -11.80 0.79
CA ASP A 117 -12.89 -13.07 0.79
C ASP A 117 -11.39 -12.75 0.86
N PHE A 118 -10.87 -12.74 2.09
CA PHE A 118 -9.43 -12.72 2.34
C PHE A 118 -8.92 -14.13 2.10
N VAL A 119 -8.06 -14.26 1.11
CA VAL A 119 -7.15 -15.40 0.97
C VAL A 119 -5.85 -14.98 1.62
#